data_AF-A0A241XDK9-F1
#
_entry.id   AF-A0A241XDK9-F1
#
_cell.length_a   1.000
_cell.length_b   1.000
_cell.length_c   1.000
_cell.angle_alpha   90.00
_cell.angle_beta   90.00
_cell.angle_gamma   90.00
#
_symmetry.space_group_name_H-M   'P 1'
#
loop_
_entity.id
_entity.type
_entity.pdbx_description
1 polymer ?
#
loop_
_entity_poly.entity_id
_entity_poly.type
_entity_poly.pdbx_seq_one_letter_code
_entity_poly.pdbx_strand_id
1 'polypeptide(L)'
;MKPKRPSIPMPVQALRHRRWPWFVAIGLITLLLIWLVSRAPSEPALQAPAQVSTAQVAGPPWQMGNAQGRFTLTLYADLECPFCRAYFPQLKRWVGSNADVALQWHHQPLAAHEPAASAEARLAECAAESGGHAAVWQAIEWIYA
;
A
#
# COMPACT_ATOMS: atom_id res chain seq x y z
N MET A 1 83.70 15.54 30.84
CA MET A 1 83.39 16.45 29.72
C MET A 1 82.91 15.63 28.54
N LYS A 2 81.79 16.06 27.91
CA LYS A 2 80.88 15.23 27.08
C LYS A 2 81.51 14.63 25.82
N PRO A 3 81.27 13.35 25.49
CA PRO A 3 81.54 12.82 24.16
C PRO A 3 80.38 13.16 23.21
N LYS A 4 80.71 13.77 22.06
CA LYS A 4 79.83 13.88 20.89
C LYS A 4 79.70 12.50 20.23
N ARG A 5 78.47 12.07 19.94
CA ARG A 5 78.19 11.04 18.92
C ARG A 5 76.98 11.44 18.09
N PRO A 6 76.93 10.98 16.81
CA PRO A 6 76.48 11.78 15.69
C PRO A 6 75.03 11.50 15.29
N SER A 7 74.49 12.49 14.60
CA SER A 7 73.17 12.57 13.99
C SER A 7 72.90 11.47 12.97
N ILE A 8 71.79 10.75 13.15
CA ILE A 8 71.13 9.93 12.12
C ILE A 8 69.92 10.73 11.61
N PRO A 9 69.77 10.98 10.30
CA PRO A 9 68.60 11.66 9.78
C PRO A 9 67.40 10.69 9.71
N MET A 10 66.27 11.08 10.29
CA MET A 10 64.98 10.44 10.01
C MET A 10 64.34 11.13 8.80
N PRO A 11 63.94 10.39 7.75
CA PRO A 11 63.20 10.98 6.64
C PRO A 11 61.76 11.25 7.09
N VAL A 12 61.38 12.53 7.14
CA VAL A 12 59.98 12.93 7.24
C VAL A 12 59.37 12.75 5.85
N GLN A 13 58.82 11.57 5.56
CA GLN A 13 57.97 11.39 4.39
C GLN A 13 56.67 12.16 4.64
N ALA A 14 56.62 13.37 4.10
CA ALA A 14 55.38 14.10 3.91
C ALA A 14 54.41 13.23 3.12
N LEU A 15 53.39 12.69 3.79
CA LEU A 15 52.24 12.04 3.15
C LEU A 15 51.37 13.14 2.50
N ARG A 16 51.92 13.80 1.48
CA ARG A 16 51.18 14.73 0.62
C ARG A 16 50.54 13.91 -0.49
N HIS A 17 49.25 14.15 -0.68
CA HIS A 17 48.31 13.48 -1.59
C HIS A 17 47.84 12.10 -1.13
N ARG A 18 46.53 11.98 -0.85
CA ARG A 18 45.59 11.11 -1.61
C ARG A 18 44.21 10.99 -0.92
N ARG A 19 43.59 12.11 -0.50
CA ARG A 19 42.17 12.13 -0.11
C ARG A 19 41.26 12.93 -1.04
N TRP A 20 41.85 13.75 -1.92
CA TRP A 20 41.12 14.52 -2.94
C TRP A 20 40.31 13.69 -3.96
N PRO A 21 40.77 12.52 -4.46
CA PRO A 21 40.06 11.88 -5.59
C PRO A 21 38.71 11.27 -5.18
N TRP A 22 38.50 10.97 -3.90
CA TRP A 22 37.24 10.36 -3.42
C TRP A 22 36.10 11.37 -3.35
N PHE A 23 36.37 12.60 -2.91
CA PHE A 23 35.34 13.64 -2.83
C PHE A 23 34.84 14.06 -4.22
N VAL A 24 35.74 14.10 -5.21
CA VAL A 24 35.36 14.40 -6.60
C VAL A 24 34.53 13.26 -7.21
N ALA A 25 34.91 11.99 -6.96
CA ALA A 25 34.16 10.85 -7.46
C ALA A 25 32.75 10.77 -6.85
N ILE A 26 32.60 11.00 -5.55
CA ILE A 26 31.29 11.00 -4.88
C ILE A 26 30.41 12.13 -5.43
N GLY A 27 30.96 13.34 -5.61
CA GLY A 27 30.21 14.47 -6.16
C GLY A 27 29.71 14.24 -7.60
N LEU A 28 30.51 13.55 -8.43
CA LEU A 28 30.09 13.22 -9.80
C LEU A 28 29.00 12.14 -9.83
N ILE A 29 29.07 11.14 -8.95
CA ILE A 29 28.06 10.07 -8.85
C ILE A 29 26.72 10.63 -8.37
N THR A 30 26.71 11.53 -7.38
CA THR A 30 25.47 12.13 -6.88
C THR A 30 24.83 13.02 -7.95
N LEU A 31 25.61 13.83 -8.67
CA LEU A 31 25.11 14.63 -9.80
C LEU A 31 24.53 13.76 -10.92
N LEU A 32 25.20 12.65 -11.26
CA LEU A 32 24.71 11.72 -12.27
C LEU A 32 23.38 11.07 -11.84
N LEU A 33 23.26 10.63 -10.59
CA LEU A 33 22.02 10.03 -10.06
C LEU A 33 20.86 11.01 -10.05
N ILE A 34 21.10 12.26 -9.63
CA ILE A 34 20.07 13.32 -9.64
C ILE A 34 19.62 13.59 -11.08
N TRP A 35 20.56 13.67 -12.03
CA TRP A 35 20.24 13.87 -13.43
C TRP A 35 19.48 12.69 -14.03
N LEU A 36 19.83 11.45 -13.66
CA LEU A 36 19.14 10.24 -14.11
C LEU A 36 17.67 10.22 -13.63
N VAL A 37 17.45 10.55 -12.35
CA VAL A 37 16.09 10.67 -11.76
C VAL A 37 15.30 11.80 -12.42
N SER A 38 15.96 12.93 -12.72
CA SER A 38 15.31 14.10 -13.32
C SER A 38 14.96 13.91 -14.80
N ARG A 39 15.55 12.91 -15.47
CA ARG A 39 15.25 12.55 -16.87
C ARG A 39 14.30 11.38 -17.03
N ALA A 40 13.81 10.79 -15.92
CA ALA A 40 12.75 9.80 -16.01
C ALA A 40 11.54 10.46 -16.71
N PRO A 41 11.13 9.99 -17.89
CA PRO A 41 9.96 10.52 -18.57
C PRO A 41 8.76 10.26 -17.66
N SER A 42 8.03 11.31 -17.30
CA SER A 42 6.70 11.15 -16.71
C SER A 42 5.88 10.37 -17.72
N GLU A 43 5.56 9.11 -17.44
CA GLU A 43 4.56 8.38 -18.22
C GLU A 43 3.30 9.27 -18.26
N PRO A 44 2.75 9.57 -19.45
CA PRO A 44 1.47 10.23 -19.51
C PRO A 44 0.49 9.30 -18.78
N ALA A 45 0.01 9.76 -17.63
CA ALA A 45 -1.02 9.06 -16.90
C ALA A 45 -2.16 8.82 -17.90
N LEU A 46 -2.36 7.56 -18.31
CA LEU A 46 -3.62 7.14 -18.89
C LEU A 46 -4.69 7.72 -17.97
N GLN A 47 -5.56 8.55 -18.53
CA GLN A 47 -6.60 9.25 -17.81
C GLN A 47 -7.22 8.29 -16.80
N ALA A 48 -6.89 8.51 -15.52
CA ALA A 48 -7.59 7.84 -14.44
C ALA A 48 -9.09 8.13 -14.68
N PRO A 49 -9.96 7.12 -14.74
CA PRO A 49 -11.38 7.37 -14.88
C PRO A 49 -11.76 8.34 -13.76
N ALA A 50 -12.50 9.39 -14.16
CA ALA A 50 -12.87 10.51 -13.31
C ALA A 50 -13.16 10.03 -11.90
N GLN A 51 -12.41 10.56 -10.92
CA GLN A 51 -12.72 10.37 -9.51
C GLN A 51 -14.14 10.89 -9.32
N VAL A 52 -15.11 9.99 -9.33
CA VAL A 52 -16.48 10.29 -8.94
C VAL A 52 -16.38 10.53 -7.44
N SER A 53 -16.17 11.80 -7.09
CA SER A 53 -16.28 12.29 -5.72
C SER A 53 -17.75 12.23 -5.33
N THR A 54 -18.21 11.04 -5.03
CA THR A 54 -19.37 10.85 -4.18
C THR A 54 -18.99 11.44 -2.82
N ALA A 55 -19.81 12.34 -2.29
CA ALA A 55 -19.84 12.53 -0.85
C ALA A 55 -20.25 11.16 -0.29
N GLN A 56 -19.25 10.33 -0.03
CA GLN A 56 -19.39 8.96 0.40
C GLN A 56 -20.11 9.02 1.74
N VAL A 57 -21.37 8.58 1.80
CA VAL A 57 -22.11 8.52 3.06
C VAL A 57 -21.24 7.74 4.04
N ALA A 58 -20.81 8.41 5.10
CA ALA A 58 -20.00 7.80 6.14
C ALA A 58 -20.92 6.88 6.96
N GLY A 59 -20.65 5.58 6.93
CA GLY A 59 -21.40 4.58 7.68
C GLY A 59 -22.04 3.51 6.80
N PRO A 60 -22.65 2.48 7.43
CA PRO A 60 -23.37 1.45 6.71
C PRO A 60 -24.63 2.02 6.04
N PRO A 61 -25.12 1.38 4.97
CA PRO A 61 -24.60 0.15 4.38
C PRO A 61 -23.26 0.34 3.66
N TRP A 62 -22.34 -0.60 3.86
CA TRP A 62 -21.03 -0.55 3.21
C TRP A 62 -21.12 -1.00 1.75
N GLN A 63 -20.57 -0.18 0.85
CA GLN A 63 -20.75 -0.31 -0.58
C GLN A 63 -19.42 -0.29 -1.34
N MET A 64 -19.38 -0.99 -2.48
CA MET A 64 -18.35 -0.81 -3.52
C MET A 64 -18.98 -0.75 -4.91
N GLY A 65 -18.22 -0.29 -5.89
CA GLY A 65 -18.70 -0.09 -7.25
C GLY A 65 -19.28 1.31 -7.44
N ASN A 66 -20.24 1.45 -8.34
CA ASN A 66 -20.87 2.74 -8.63
C ASN A 66 -21.99 3.02 -7.64
N ALA A 67 -21.78 3.94 -6.68
CA ALA A 67 -22.80 4.34 -5.71
C ALA A 67 -24.02 5.05 -6.35
N GLN A 68 -23.92 5.46 -7.61
CA GLN A 68 -25.02 6.01 -8.42
C GLN A 68 -25.60 4.96 -9.39
N GLY A 69 -25.22 3.70 -9.25
CA GLY A 69 -25.74 2.61 -10.07
C GLY A 69 -27.27 2.53 -9.99
N ARG A 70 -27.91 2.16 -11.11
CA ARG A 70 -29.36 1.96 -11.16
C ARG A 70 -29.81 0.82 -10.23
N PHE A 71 -28.91 -0.11 -9.94
CA PHE A 71 -29.18 -1.29 -9.14
C PHE A 71 -28.22 -1.41 -7.96
N THR A 72 -28.74 -1.96 -6.85
CA THR A 72 -27.93 -2.37 -5.70
C THR A 72 -28.10 -3.85 -5.50
N LEU A 73 -26.99 -4.58 -5.45
CA LEU A 73 -26.96 -5.99 -5.07
C LEU A 73 -26.46 -6.09 -3.63
N THR A 74 -27.29 -6.62 -2.73
CA THR A 74 -26.89 -6.86 -1.34
C THR A 74 -26.44 -8.30 -1.17
N LEU A 75 -25.18 -8.50 -0.81
CA LEU A 75 -24.63 -9.81 -0.47
C LEU A 75 -24.75 -10.05 1.03
N TYR A 76 -25.70 -10.91 1.40
CA TYR A 76 -25.75 -11.53 2.73
C TYR A 76 -24.71 -12.64 2.78
N ALA A 77 -23.68 -12.47 3.60
CA ALA A 77 -22.57 -13.42 3.65
C ALA A 77 -22.06 -13.62 5.07
N ASP A 78 -21.55 -14.83 5.26
CA ASP A 78 -20.84 -15.27 6.45
C ASP A 78 -19.34 -15.36 6.12
N LEU A 79 -18.49 -14.83 6.99
CA LEU A 79 -17.04 -14.77 6.79
C LEU A 79 -16.34 -16.13 7.00
N GLU A 80 -17.05 -17.09 7.61
CA GLU A 80 -16.58 -18.47 7.76
C GLU A 80 -17.20 -19.43 6.74
N CYS A 81 -18.16 -18.98 5.93
CA CYS A 81 -18.81 -19.84 4.94
C CYS A 81 -17.89 -20.11 3.73
N PRO A 82 -17.58 -21.37 3.40
CA PRO A 82 -16.70 -21.71 2.27
C PRO A 82 -17.30 -21.31 0.92
N PHE A 83 -18.63 -21.33 0.78
CA PHE A 83 -19.30 -20.92 -0.45
C PHE A 83 -19.27 -19.40 -0.62
N CYS A 84 -19.44 -18.63 0.46
CA CYS A 84 -19.30 -17.18 0.43
C CYS A 84 -17.88 -16.79 0.04
N ARG A 85 -16.86 -17.44 0.65
CA ARG A 85 -15.44 -17.27 0.31
C ARG A 85 -15.15 -17.52 -1.17
N ALA A 86 -15.68 -18.60 -1.73
CA ALA A 86 -15.49 -18.94 -3.14
C ALA A 86 -16.24 -18.01 -4.13
N TYR A 87 -17.40 -17.50 -3.73
CA TYR A 87 -18.25 -16.68 -4.59
C TYR A 87 -17.85 -15.20 -4.59
N PHE A 88 -17.46 -14.66 -3.43
CA PHE A 88 -17.11 -13.26 -3.25
C PHE A 88 -16.17 -12.68 -4.33
N PRO A 89 -15.01 -13.29 -4.67
CA PRO A 89 -14.12 -12.74 -5.69
C PRO A 89 -14.71 -12.78 -7.12
N GLN A 90 -15.65 -13.67 -7.39
CA GLN A 90 -16.35 -13.72 -8.69
C GLN A 90 -17.35 -12.57 -8.80
N LEU A 91 -18.16 -12.38 -7.74
CA LEU A 91 -19.11 -11.28 -7.66
C LEU A 91 -18.41 -9.92 -7.71
N LYS A 92 -17.33 -9.74 -6.94
CA LYS A 92 -16.54 -8.50 -6.93
C LYS A 92 -16.02 -8.13 -8.32
N ARG A 93 -15.50 -9.12 -9.07
CA ARG A 93 -15.04 -8.90 -10.46
C ARG A 93 -16.18 -8.52 -11.40
N TRP A 94 -17.32 -9.19 -11.29
CA TRP A 94 -18.49 -8.86 -12.11
C TRP A 94 -19.00 -7.45 -11.81
N VAL A 95 -19.13 -7.06 -10.53
CA VAL A 95 -19.52 -5.69 -10.15
C VAL A 95 -18.53 -4.66 -10.71
N GLY A 96 -17.22 -4.96 -10.66
CA GLY A 96 -16.19 -4.11 -11.24
C GLY A 96 -16.31 -3.87 -12.76
N SER A 97 -16.99 -4.76 -13.50
CA SER A 97 -17.25 -4.60 -14.94
C SER A 97 -18.65 -4.09 -15.26
N ASN A 98 -19.51 -3.83 -14.27
CA ASN A 98 -20.90 -3.43 -14.47
C ASN A 98 -21.17 -2.07 -13.83
N ALA A 99 -21.09 -1.00 -14.63
CA ALA A 99 -21.22 0.38 -14.15
C ALA A 99 -22.59 0.72 -13.55
N ASP A 100 -23.63 -0.05 -13.85
CA ASP A 100 -24.99 0.20 -13.35
C ASP A 100 -25.26 -0.43 -11.96
N VAL A 101 -24.26 -1.06 -11.33
CA VAL A 101 -24.46 -1.84 -10.09
C VAL A 101 -23.56 -1.35 -8.96
N ALA A 102 -24.17 -1.12 -7.79
CA ALA A 102 -23.50 -1.06 -6.50
C ALA A 102 -23.57 -2.42 -5.80
N LEU A 103 -22.48 -2.86 -5.17
CA LEU A 103 -22.48 -4.01 -4.27
C LEU A 103 -22.54 -3.52 -2.83
N GLN A 104 -23.48 -4.05 -2.05
CA GLN A 104 -23.61 -3.79 -0.63
C GLN A 104 -23.29 -5.07 0.16
N TRP A 105 -22.51 -4.93 1.24
CA TRP A 105 -22.26 -6.02 2.18
C TRP A 105 -23.33 -6.08 3.27
N HIS A 106 -23.71 -7.29 3.68
CA HIS A 106 -24.51 -7.54 4.88
C HIS A 106 -23.99 -8.78 5.61
N HIS A 107 -23.65 -8.64 6.89
CA HIS A 107 -23.23 -9.75 7.73
C HIS A 107 -24.38 -10.73 7.98
N GLN A 108 -24.17 -12.01 7.73
CA GLN A 108 -25.10 -13.10 8.01
C GLN A 108 -24.38 -14.25 8.73
N PRO A 109 -23.90 -14.04 9.96
CA PRO A 109 -23.20 -15.08 10.71
C PRO A 109 -24.18 -16.23 11.00
N LEU A 110 -23.86 -17.41 10.50
CA LEU A 110 -24.67 -18.61 10.67
C LEU A 110 -24.31 -19.26 12.00
N ALA A 111 -25.31 -19.76 12.72
CA ALA A 111 -25.11 -20.41 14.02
C ALA A 111 -24.10 -21.58 13.97
N ALA A 112 -23.95 -22.24 12.82
CA ALA A 112 -23.00 -23.33 12.61
C ALA A 112 -21.53 -22.88 12.58
N HIS A 113 -21.26 -21.59 12.38
CA HIS A 113 -19.92 -21.01 12.27
C HIS A 113 -19.54 -20.12 13.47
N GLU A 114 -20.36 -20.13 14.52
CA GLU A 114 -20.08 -19.39 15.73
C GLU A 114 -19.01 -20.09 16.60
N PRO A 115 -18.17 -19.33 17.33
CA PRO A 115 -18.21 -17.88 17.53
C PRO A 115 -17.44 -17.04 16.48
N ALA A 116 -16.77 -17.70 15.54
CA ALA A 116 -15.82 -17.05 14.62
C ALA A 116 -16.54 -16.08 13.68
N ALA A 117 -17.65 -16.50 13.08
CA ALA A 117 -18.42 -15.67 12.15
C ALA A 117 -18.85 -14.32 12.75
N SER A 118 -19.36 -14.30 13.99
CA SER A 118 -19.70 -13.04 14.67
C SER A 118 -18.47 -12.23 15.10
N ALA A 119 -17.36 -12.88 15.44
CA ALA A 119 -16.13 -12.16 15.81
C ALA A 119 -15.53 -11.43 14.60
N GLU A 120 -15.49 -12.10 13.46
CA GLU A 120 -15.00 -11.56 12.19
C GLU A 120 -15.91 -10.49 11.62
N ALA A 121 -17.23 -10.66 11.75
CA ALA A 121 -18.18 -9.62 11.38
C ALA A 121 -17.91 -8.31 12.16
N ARG A 122 -17.69 -8.41 13.47
CA ARG A 122 -17.32 -7.25 14.31
C ARG A 122 -15.98 -6.65 13.89
N LEU A 123 -14.99 -7.48 13.55
CA LEU A 123 -13.70 -6.99 13.08
C LEU A 123 -13.84 -6.17 11.79
N ALA A 124 -14.62 -6.66 10.83
CA ALA A 124 -14.88 -5.95 9.58
C ALA A 124 -15.59 -4.61 9.81
N GLU A 125 -16.58 -4.57 10.71
CA GLU A 125 -17.26 -3.33 11.10
C GLU A 125 -16.29 -2.34 11.77
N CYS A 126 -15.41 -2.77 12.68
CA CYS A 126 -14.40 -1.89 13.28
C CYS A 126 -13.43 -1.31 12.24
N ALA A 127 -13.06 -2.11 11.24
CA ALA A 127 -12.27 -1.61 10.10
C ALA A 127 -13.04 -0.55 9.32
N ALA A 128 -14.33 -0.78 9.09
CA ALA A 128 -15.23 0.15 8.41
C ALA A 128 -15.41 1.47 9.17
N GLU A 129 -15.59 1.42 10.49
CA GLU A 129 -15.68 2.61 11.34
C GLU A 129 -14.40 3.46 11.26
N SER A 130 -13.24 2.79 11.15
CA SER A 130 -11.93 3.45 11.13
C SER A 130 -11.53 3.98 9.75
N GLY A 131 -11.94 3.32 8.66
CA GLY A 131 -11.44 3.60 7.32
C GLY A 131 -12.51 3.62 6.21
N GLY A 132 -13.79 3.60 6.59
CA GLY A 132 -14.94 3.66 5.69
C GLY A 132 -15.06 2.44 4.78
N HIS A 133 -15.75 2.65 3.64
CA HIS A 133 -16.08 1.61 2.67
C HIS A 133 -14.87 0.79 2.23
N ALA A 134 -13.75 1.44 1.87
CA ALA A 134 -12.57 0.73 1.40
C ALA A 134 -11.99 -0.22 2.47
N ALA A 135 -12.00 0.20 3.73
CA ALA A 135 -11.45 -0.59 4.82
C ALA A 135 -12.27 -1.85 5.13
N VAL A 136 -13.60 -1.80 5.03
CA VAL A 136 -14.41 -3.02 5.22
C VAL A 136 -14.14 -4.06 4.13
N TRP A 137 -13.98 -3.64 2.88
CA TRP A 137 -13.73 -4.56 1.77
C TRP A 137 -12.34 -5.17 1.87
N GLN A 138 -11.34 -4.38 2.29
CA GLN A 138 -10.01 -4.86 2.59
C GLN A 138 -10.03 -5.89 3.73
N ALA A 139 -10.81 -5.64 4.78
CA ALA A 139 -10.95 -6.57 5.91
C ALA A 139 -11.62 -7.89 5.49
N ILE A 140 -12.72 -7.83 4.72
CA ILE A 140 -13.40 -9.02 4.18
C ILE A 140 -12.44 -9.84 3.31
N GLU A 141 -11.65 -9.19 2.44
CA GLU A 141 -10.65 -9.86 1.63
C GLU A 141 -9.55 -10.52 2.46
N TRP A 142 -9.11 -9.85 3.53
CA TRP A 142 -8.10 -10.39 4.43
C TRP A 142 -8.61 -11.60 5.22
N ILE A 143 -9.86 -11.58 5.67
CA ILE A 143 -10.48 -12.70 6.40
C ILE A 143 -10.69 -13.91 5.48
N TYR A 144 -11.04 -13.67 4.21
CA TYR A 144 -11.24 -14.73 3.23
C TYR A 144 -9.96 -15.30 2.59
N ALA A 145 -8.81 -14.66 2.80
CA ALA A 145 -7.52 -15.10 2.27
C ALA A 145 -7.09 -16.46 2.86
#